data_AF-A0A091FAT8-F1
#
_entry.id   AF-A0A091FAT8-F1
#
_cell.length_a   1.000
_cell.length_b   1.000
_cell.length_c   1.000
_cell.angle_alpha   90.00
_cell.angle_beta   90.00
_cell.angle_gamma   90.00
#
_symmetry.space_group_name_H-M   'P 1'
#
loop_
_entity.id
_entity.type
_entity.pdbx_description
1 polymer ?
#
loop_
_entity_poly.entity_id
_entity_poly.type
_entity_poly.pdbx_seq_one_letter_code
_entity_poly.pdbx_strand_id
1 'polypeptide(L)'
;MTAAKAGRVRTERIEGRCKSRKEVREQVKAAKLAEAGKWTLQKLWEEYEANKGDSKSINTDKGRFEKYIAPAFGNKEPQDIIRLDADRLRVSLSKKLKPQTVKHIFGLLKRIVHFGAARQLCQSLNFEIEPVKVDNQKTEDLNPEQLKKLLEAIDKSTDIEAANIMRLASSGKVDLYTLQKLLTHKSPVMTQRYAHLRDEALRNASTLAGQIIEQAVSDKEQDSTTANAS
;
A
#
# COMPACT_ATOMS: atom_id res chain seq x y z
N MET A 1 -7.09 59.54 -12.05
CA MET A 1 -6.77 59.99 -10.67
C MET A 1 -7.16 61.46 -10.57
N THR A 2 -8.11 61.82 -9.71
CA THR A 2 -8.50 63.22 -9.49
C THR A 2 -7.59 63.87 -8.44
N ALA A 3 -7.42 65.21 -8.50
CA ALA A 3 -6.53 65.95 -7.60
C ALA A 3 -6.88 65.73 -6.11
N ALA A 4 -8.16 65.70 -5.76
CA ALA A 4 -8.64 65.42 -4.40
C ALA A 4 -8.26 64.01 -3.92
N LYS A 5 -8.33 63.00 -4.80
CA LYS A 5 -7.97 61.60 -4.48
C LYS A 5 -6.46 61.44 -4.32
N ALA A 6 -5.66 62.19 -5.09
CA ALA A 6 -4.21 62.22 -4.95
C ALA A 6 -3.74 62.93 -3.67
N GLY A 7 -4.47 63.96 -3.21
CA GLY A 7 -4.24 64.60 -1.91
C GLY A 7 -4.49 63.64 -0.75
N ARG A 8 -5.65 62.96 -0.73
CA ARG A 8 -5.99 61.98 0.32
C ARG A 8 -4.95 60.85 0.44
N VAL A 9 -4.52 60.28 -0.68
CA VAL A 9 -3.50 59.21 -0.69
C VAL A 9 -2.13 59.69 -0.18
N ARG A 10 -1.80 60.99 -0.31
CA ARG A 10 -0.59 61.57 0.28
C ARG A 10 -0.73 61.74 1.79
N THR A 11 -1.86 62.27 2.26
CA THR A 11 -2.13 62.42 3.70
C THR A 11 -2.15 61.06 4.40
N GLU A 12 -2.82 60.06 3.81
CA GLU A 12 -2.87 58.68 4.32
C GLU A 12 -1.49 57.99 4.34
N ARG A 13 -0.56 58.42 3.49
CA ARG A 13 0.84 57.93 3.50
C ARG A 13 1.69 58.61 4.58
N ILE A 14 1.46 59.89 4.84
CA ILE A 14 2.14 60.65 5.91
C ILE A 14 1.70 60.14 7.29
N GLU A 15 0.41 59.81 7.43
CA GLU A 15 -0.17 59.27 8.66
C GLU A 15 0.09 57.76 8.86
N GLY A 16 0.84 57.11 7.95
CA GLY A 16 1.19 55.69 8.05
C GLY A 16 0.05 54.69 7.79
N ARG A 17 -1.12 55.16 7.36
CA ARG A 17 -2.31 54.33 7.08
C ARG A 17 -2.24 53.58 5.75
N CYS A 18 -1.36 53.99 4.84
CA CYS A 18 -1.17 53.37 3.52
C CYS A 18 0.32 53.07 3.24
N LYS A 19 0.63 51.78 3.04
CA LYS A 19 1.97 51.29 2.69
C LYS A 19 2.45 51.86 1.35
N SER A 20 3.75 52.13 1.25
CA SER A 20 4.37 52.59 0.01
C SER A 20 4.29 51.51 -1.08
N ARG A 21 4.19 51.91 -2.35
CA ARG A 21 4.25 50.97 -3.48
C ARG A 21 5.56 50.17 -3.48
N LYS A 22 6.64 50.73 -2.92
CA LYS A 22 7.93 50.05 -2.73
C LYS A 22 7.83 48.96 -1.66
N GLU A 23 7.26 49.27 -0.50
CA GLU A 23 7.01 48.31 0.59
C GLU A 23 6.04 47.19 0.16
N VAL A 24 5.00 47.52 -0.61
CA VAL A 24 4.09 46.51 -1.18
C VAL A 24 4.84 45.59 -2.14
N ARG A 25 5.74 46.12 -2.98
CA ARG A 25 6.58 45.31 -3.89
C ARG A 25 7.59 44.45 -3.13
N GLU A 26 8.18 44.97 -2.05
CA GLU A 26 9.11 44.23 -1.19
C GLU A 26 8.40 43.14 -0.40
N GLN A 27 7.20 43.42 0.14
CA GLN A 27 6.35 42.41 0.79
C GLN A 27 5.92 41.32 -0.19
N VAL A 28 5.55 41.67 -1.42
CA VAL A 28 5.22 40.70 -2.48
C VAL A 28 6.45 39.88 -2.89
N LYS A 29 7.63 40.49 -3.00
CA LYS A 29 8.88 39.75 -3.29
C LYS A 29 9.28 38.83 -2.14
N ALA A 30 9.18 39.29 -0.90
CA ALA A 30 9.47 38.50 0.29
C ALA A 30 8.48 37.33 0.44
N ALA A 31 7.19 37.55 0.16
CA ALA A 31 6.19 36.49 0.14
C ALA A 31 6.49 35.46 -0.97
N LYS A 32 6.86 35.91 -2.18
CA LYS A 32 7.26 35.02 -3.28
C LYS A 32 8.54 34.22 -2.97
N LEU A 33 9.52 34.83 -2.31
CA LEU A 33 10.74 34.15 -1.87
C LEU A 33 10.46 33.14 -0.75
N ALA A 34 9.61 33.51 0.20
CA ALA A 34 9.15 32.61 1.25
C ALA A 34 8.42 31.41 0.63
N GLU A 35 7.48 31.62 -0.29
CA GLU A 35 6.76 30.57 -1.03
C GLU A 35 7.68 29.71 -1.93
N ALA A 36 8.74 30.30 -2.48
CA ALA A 36 9.74 29.56 -3.26
C ALA A 36 10.54 28.60 -2.38
N GLY A 37 10.89 29.02 -1.15
CA GLY A 37 11.60 28.19 -0.16
C GLY A 37 10.75 27.10 0.50
N LYS A 38 9.41 27.16 0.37
CA LYS A 38 8.51 26.11 0.90
C LYS A 38 8.60 24.85 0.07
N TRP A 39 9.01 23.76 0.71
CA TRP A 39 8.95 22.40 0.16
C TRP A 39 7.60 21.78 0.45
N THR A 40 6.59 22.19 -0.34
CA THR A 40 5.24 21.62 -0.26
C THR A 40 5.24 20.16 -0.71
N LEU A 41 4.22 19.42 -0.27
CA LEU A 41 4.07 18.02 -0.65
C LEU A 41 3.95 17.82 -2.17
N GLN A 42 3.40 18.80 -2.89
CA GLN A 42 3.33 18.80 -4.34
C GLN A 42 4.69 18.93 -5.02
N LYS A 43 5.54 19.88 -4.59
CA LYS A 43 6.91 19.99 -5.11
C LYS A 43 7.73 18.73 -4.79
N LEU A 44 7.56 18.19 -3.58
CA LEU A 44 8.23 16.95 -3.18
C LEU A 44 7.79 15.75 -4.03
N TRP A 45 6.52 15.71 -4.43
CA TRP A 45 6.02 14.69 -5.35
C TRP A 45 6.66 14.83 -6.74
N GLU A 46 6.73 16.04 -7.30
CA GLU A 46 7.35 16.28 -8.62
C GLU A 46 8.81 15.84 -8.64
N GLU A 47 9.58 16.19 -7.61
CA GLU A 47 10.97 15.73 -7.45
C GLU A 47 11.08 14.20 -7.27
N TYR A 48 10.16 13.60 -6.51
CA TYR A 48 10.11 12.16 -6.30
C TYR A 48 9.77 11.42 -7.61
N GLU A 49 8.82 11.93 -8.39
CA GLU A 49 8.41 11.42 -9.71
C GLU A 49 9.59 11.50 -10.69
N ALA A 50 10.26 12.64 -10.76
CA ALA A 50 11.43 12.84 -11.61
C ALA A 50 12.59 11.90 -11.26
N ASN A 51 12.83 11.63 -9.97
CA ASN A 51 13.95 10.79 -9.55
C ASN A 51 13.75 9.29 -9.81
N LYS A 52 12.52 8.81 -9.79
CA LYS A 52 12.19 7.38 -9.94
C LYS A 52 12.16 6.91 -11.39
N GLY A 53 11.97 7.82 -12.35
CA GLY A 53 11.79 7.50 -13.77
C GLY A 53 10.42 6.86 -14.08
N ASP A 54 10.08 6.80 -15.36
CA ASP A 54 8.79 6.23 -15.80
C ASP A 54 8.75 4.72 -15.56
N SER A 55 7.79 4.29 -14.76
CA SER A 55 7.58 2.89 -14.40
C SER A 55 6.10 2.63 -14.10
N LYS A 56 5.62 1.41 -14.33
CA LYS A 56 4.22 1.04 -14.01
C LYS A 56 3.83 1.31 -12.55
N SER A 57 4.81 1.19 -11.64
CA SER A 57 4.61 1.51 -10.22
C SER A 57 4.38 2.99 -10.00
N ILE A 58 5.14 3.87 -10.67
CA ILE A 58 4.99 5.31 -10.46
C ILE A 58 3.69 5.83 -11.05
N ASN A 59 3.25 5.28 -12.19
CA ASN A 59 1.97 5.65 -12.79
C ASN A 59 0.78 5.31 -11.87
N THR A 60 0.88 4.20 -11.14
CA THR A 60 -0.12 3.85 -10.12
C THR A 60 -0.07 4.80 -8.92
N ASP A 61 1.13 5.17 -8.47
CA ASP A 61 1.32 6.09 -7.36
C ASP A 61 0.89 7.52 -7.72
N LYS A 62 1.13 7.98 -8.94
CA LYS A 62 0.67 9.26 -9.50
C LYS A 62 -0.84 9.42 -9.40
N GLY A 63 -1.58 8.43 -9.89
CA GLY A 63 -3.03 8.43 -9.80
C GLY A 63 -3.55 8.46 -8.35
N ARG A 64 -2.82 7.87 -7.39
CA ARG A 64 -3.18 7.96 -5.96
C ARG A 64 -2.85 9.32 -5.37
N PHE A 65 -1.71 9.89 -5.75
CA PHE A 65 -1.28 11.20 -5.31
C PHE A 65 -2.27 12.27 -5.74
N GLU A 66 -2.54 12.37 -7.04
CA GLU A 66 -3.43 13.38 -7.63
C GLU A 66 -4.86 13.30 -7.08
N LYS A 67 -5.39 12.08 -6.87
CA LYS A 67 -6.78 11.89 -6.44
C LYS A 67 -7.01 12.08 -4.95
N TYR A 68 -6.04 11.69 -4.11
CA TYR A 68 -6.27 11.56 -2.67
C TYR A 68 -5.33 12.39 -1.81
N ILE A 69 -4.06 12.51 -2.19
CA ILE A 69 -3.06 13.20 -1.38
C ILE A 69 -3.01 14.69 -1.74
N ALA A 70 -2.97 15.02 -3.04
CA ALA A 70 -2.88 16.40 -3.51
C ALA A 70 -4.06 17.28 -3.04
N PRO A 71 -5.33 16.83 -3.07
CA PRO A 71 -6.44 17.66 -2.62
C PRO A 71 -6.43 17.96 -1.11
N ALA A 72 -5.82 17.08 -0.31
CA ALA A 72 -5.77 17.23 1.15
C ALA A 72 -4.52 17.96 1.63
N PHE A 73 -3.36 17.63 1.04
CA PHE A 73 -2.04 18.02 1.55
C PHE A 73 -1.11 18.65 0.51
N GLY A 74 -1.52 18.81 -0.76
CA GLY A 74 -0.62 19.27 -1.83
C GLY A 74 0.08 20.60 -1.53
N ASN A 75 -0.66 21.56 -0.96
CA ASN A 75 -0.15 22.89 -0.60
C ASN A 75 0.49 22.97 0.78
N LYS A 76 0.43 21.91 1.59
CA LYS A 76 1.00 21.89 2.95
C LYS A 76 2.43 21.38 2.90
N GLU A 77 3.25 21.85 3.83
CA GLU A 77 4.54 21.25 4.10
C GLU A 77 4.38 20.01 4.98
N PRO A 78 5.26 19.00 4.87
CA PRO A 78 5.21 17.80 5.70
C PRO A 78 5.17 18.08 7.22
N GLN A 79 5.83 19.15 7.68
CA GLN A 79 5.87 19.56 9.08
C GLN A 79 4.55 20.15 9.59
N ASP A 80 3.76 20.76 8.70
CA ASP A 80 2.46 21.37 9.03
C ASP A 80 1.33 20.33 9.09
N ILE A 81 1.59 19.11 8.61
CA ILE A 81 0.63 18.02 8.68
C ILE A 81 0.57 17.54 10.13
N ILE A 82 -0.61 17.63 10.74
CA ILE A 82 -0.89 17.14 12.08
C ILE A 82 -1.55 15.76 12.04
N ARG A 83 -1.49 15.03 13.16
CA ARG A 83 -2.13 13.71 13.29
C ARG A 83 -3.63 13.74 12.95
N LEU A 84 -4.34 14.78 13.39
CA LEU A 84 -5.77 14.96 13.14
C LEU A 84 -6.10 15.05 11.64
N ASP A 85 -5.25 15.71 10.86
CA ASP A 85 -5.42 15.87 9.41
C ASP A 85 -5.26 14.51 8.71
N ALA A 86 -4.25 13.75 9.11
CA ALA A 86 -4.05 12.38 8.62
C ALA A 86 -5.23 11.47 8.99
N ASP A 87 -5.74 11.54 10.22
CA ASP A 87 -6.89 10.75 10.65
C ASP A 87 -8.18 11.14 9.91
N ARG A 88 -8.42 12.43 9.66
CA ARG A 88 -9.55 12.89 8.84
C ARG A 88 -9.48 12.29 7.43
N LEU A 89 -8.30 12.34 6.81
CA LEU A 89 -8.10 11.73 5.49
C LEU A 89 -8.36 10.22 5.56
N ARG A 90 -7.80 9.52 6.55
CA ARG A 90 -7.99 8.08 6.75
C ARG A 90 -9.46 7.70 6.84
N VAL A 91 -10.21 8.35 7.72
CA VAL A 91 -11.65 8.10 7.91
C VAL A 91 -12.43 8.39 6.62
N SER A 92 -12.10 9.47 5.90
CA SER A 92 -12.78 9.81 4.65
C SER A 92 -12.55 8.77 3.55
N LEU A 93 -11.33 8.22 3.46
CA LEU A 93 -10.95 7.21 2.48
C LEU A 93 -11.52 5.83 2.83
N SER A 94 -11.52 5.46 4.12
CA SER A 94 -12.08 4.18 4.58
C SER A 94 -13.58 4.03 4.28
N LYS A 95 -14.32 5.12 4.13
CA LYS A 95 -15.74 5.08 3.72
C LYS A 95 -15.93 4.74 2.24
N LYS A 96 -14.93 5.00 1.40
CA LYS A 96 -15.03 4.89 -0.07
C LYS A 96 -14.18 3.77 -0.66
N LEU A 97 -13.12 3.35 0.02
CA LEU A 97 -12.07 2.49 -0.51
C LEU A 97 -11.81 1.29 0.38
N LYS A 98 -11.31 0.21 -0.25
CA LYS A 98 -10.84 -0.98 0.46
C LYS A 98 -9.64 -0.63 1.37
N PRO A 99 -9.50 -1.30 2.54
CA PRO A 99 -8.40 -1.06 3.48
C PRO A 99 -7.00 -1.13 2.83
N GLN A 100 -6.81 -2.06 1.89
CA GLN A 100 -5.56 -2.20 1.12
C GLN A 100 -5.20 -0.92 0.35
N THR A 101 -6.18 -0.29 -0.28
CA THR A 101 -5.95 0.95 -1.03
C THR A 101 -5.60 2.10 -0.09
N VAL A 102 -6.26 2.20 1.07
CA VAL A 102 -5.94 3.21 2.09
C VAL A 102 -4.51 3.02 2.59
N LYS A 103 -4.10 1.78 2.88
CA LYS A 103 -2.71 1.44 3.25
C LYS A 103 -1.71 1.90 2.19
N HIS A 104 -1.99 1.68 0.91
CA HIS A 104 -1.11 2.10 -0.18
C HIS A 104 -1.00 3.64 -0.29
N ILE A 105 -2.08 4.38 -0.05
CA ILE A 105 -2.08 5.85 -0.06
C ILE A 105 -1.20 6.39 1.08
N PHE A 106 -1.39 5.90 2.31
CA PHE A 106 -0.55 6.33 3.45
C PHE A 106 0.90 5.88 3.33
N GLY A 107 1.14 4.69 2.75
CA GLY A 107 2.49 4.24 2.40
C GLY A 107 3.16 5.11 1.34
N LEU A 108 2.40 5.67 0.40
CA LEU A 108 2.91 6.64 -0.56
C LEU A 108 3.28 7.97 0.12
N LEU A 109 2.39 8.51 0.97
CA LEU A 109 2.67 9.71 1.75
C LEU A 109 3.97 9.58 2.55
N LYS A 110 4.15 8.46 3.28
CA LYS A 110 5.37 8.19 4.05
C LYS A 110 6.62 8.16 3.17
N ARG A 111 6.55 7.56 1.97
CA ARG A 111 7.67 7.50 1.01
C ARG A 111 8.08 8.88 0.51
N ILE A 112 7.11 9.74 0.18
CA ILE A 112 7.38 11.10 -0.30
C ILE A 112 8.03 11.95 0.80
N VAL A 113 7.48 11.90 2.02
CA VAL A 113 8.05 12.65 3.16
C VAL A 113 9.45 12.14 3.50
N HIS A 114 9.65 10.82 3.53
CA HIS A 114 10.97 10.25 3.77
C HIS A 114 11.97 10.65 2.68
N PHE A 115 11.56 10.70 1.41
CA PHE A 115 12.41 11.15 0.32
C PHE A 115 12.86 12.61 0.51
N GLY A 116 11.93 13.50 0.87
CA GLY A 116 12.26 14.90 1.17
C GLY A 116 13.19 15.05 2.38
N ALA A 117 12.92 14.30 3.45
CA ALA A 117 13.75 14.31 4.66
C ALA A 117 15.15 13.76 4.42
N ALA A 118 15.27 12.66 3.66
CA ALA A 118 16.56 12.07 3.30
C ALA A 118 17.44 13.01 2.44
N ARG A 119 16.81 13.90 1.67
CA ARG A 119 17.49 14.93 0.88
C ARG A 119 17.65 16.27 1.61
N GLN A 120 17.28 16.35 2.88
CA GLN A 120 17.30 17.57 3.69
C GLN A 120 16.47 18.72 3.08
N LEU A 121 15.46 18.39 2.26
CA LEU A 121 14.57 19.37 1.63
C LEU A 121 13.43 19.77 2.57
N CYS A 122 12.97 18.84 3.40
CA CYS A 122 11.92 19.09 4.39
C CYS A 122 12.24 18.43 5.72
N GLN A 123 11.60 18.94 6.78
CA GLN A 123 11.56 18.25 8.06
C GLN A 123 10.59 17.07 7.98
N SER A 124 10.89 15.98 8.70
CA SER A 124 10.02 14.81 8.80
C SER A 124 8.69 15.15 9.49
N LEU A 125 7.69 14.29 9.29
CA LEU A 125 6.43 14.36 10.02
C LEU A 125 6.66 14.34 11.55
N ASN A 126 5.88 15.14 12.27
CA ASN A 126 5.92 15.23 13.73
C ASN A 126 5.20 14.08 14.45
N PHE A 127 4.66 13.11 13.70
CA PHE A 127 3.94 11.96 14.26
C PHE A 127 4.17 10.73 13.39
N GLU A 128 3.99 9.57 14.01
CA GLU A 128 4.05 8.30 13.31
C GLU A 128 2.68 7.94 12.71
N ILE A 129 2.67 7.61 11.42
CA ILE A 129 1.47 7.10 10.73
C ILE A 129 1.34 5.62 11.08
N GLU A 130 0.33 5.29 11.88
CA GLU A 130 0.02 3.90 12.22
C GLU A 130 -0.33 3.10 10.95
N PRO A 131 0.25 1.91 10.76
CA PRO A 131 -0.02 1.09 9.59
C PRO A 131 -1.47 0.58 9.63
N VAL A 132 -2.22 0.83 8.56
CA VAL A 132 -3.53 0.21 8.38
C VAL A 132 -3.33 -1.30 8.28
N LYS A 133 -3.84 -2.05 9.27
CA LYS A 133 -3.90 -3.50 9.21
C LYS A 133 -4.90 -3.89 8.13
N VAL A 134 -4.44 -4.68 7.18
CA VAL A 134 -5.29 -5.20 6.10
C VAL A 134 -5.27 -6.70 6.23
N ASP A 135 -6.45 -7.29 6.39
CA ASP A 135 -6.61 -8.71 6.25
C ASP A 135 -6.88 -9.04 4.78
N ASN A 136 -5.90 -9.67 4.13
CA ASN A 136 -6.02 -10.12 2.73
C ASN A 136 -6.16 -11.64 2.65
N GLN A 137 -6.46 -12.32 3.76
CA GLN A 137 -6.71 -13.75 3.71
C GLN A 137 -8.05 -13.99 3.02
N LYS A 138 -8.00 -14.64 1.85
CA LYS A 138 -9.18 -15.23 1.22
C LYS A 138 -9.23 -16.69 1.66
N THR A 139 -10.27 -17.06 2.39
CA THR A 139 -10.49 -18.39 2.96
C THR A 139 -11.62 -19.15 2.25
N GLU A 140 -12.00 -18.73 1.04
CA GLU A 140 -13.01 -19.44 0.25
C GLU A 140 -12.33 -20.50 -0.61
N ASP A 141 -12.60 -21.77 -0.29
CA ASP A 141 -12.17 -22.93 -1.07
C ASP A 141 -13.16 -23.20 -2.22
N LEU A 142 -12.66 -23.81 -3.30
CA LEU A 142 -13.53 -24.22 -4.41
C LEU A 142 -14.37 -25.42 -3.99
N ASN A 143 -15.70 -25.30 -4.15
CA ASN A 143 -16.58 -26.47 -4.09
C ASN A 143 -16.27 -27.42 -5.27
N PRO A 144 -16.39 -28.76 -5.10
CA PRO A 144 -16.35 -29.74 -6.19
C PRO A 144 -16.96 -29.31 -7.54
N GLU A 145 -18.13 -28.66 -7.55
CA GLU A 145 -18.75 -28.18 -8.80
C GLU A 145 -17.96 -27.04 -9.46
N GLN A 146 -17.41 -26.12 -8.65
CA GLN A 146 -16.58 -25.01 -9.13
C GLN A 146 -15.22 -25.52 -9.62
N LEU A 147 -14.65 -26.53 -8.95
CA LEU A 147 -13.43 -27.20 -9.39
C LEU A 147 -13.63 -27.87 -10.74
N LYS A 148 -14.76 -28.58 -10.93
CA LYS A 148 -15.09 -29.18 -12.23
C LYS A 148 -15.18 -28.12 -13.35
N LYS A 149 -15.89 -27.01 -13.10
CA LYS A 149 -15.97 -25.89 -14.05
C LYS A 149 -14.60 -25.27 -14.35
N LEU A 150 -13.73 -25.17 -13.35
CA LEU A 150 -12.36 -24.68 -13.52
C LEU A 150 -11.55 -25.61 -14.43
N LEU A 151 -11.61 -26.93 -14.21
CA LEU A 151 -10.91 -27.92 -15.04
C LEU A 151 -11.40 -27.89 -16.49
N GLU A 152 -12.71 -27.82 -16.72
CA GLU A 152 -13.29 -27.68 -18.06
C GLU A 152 -12.84 -26.39 -18.78
N ALA A 153 -12.68 -25.29 -18.04
CA ALA A 153 -12.17 -24.04 -18.59
C ALA A 153 -10.68 -24.12 -18.92
N ILE A 154 -9.90 -24.82 -18.09
CA ILE A 154 -8.47 -25.06 -18.32
C ILE A 154 -8.26 -25.89 -19.58
N ASP A 155 -9.08 -26.93 -19.80
CA ASP A 155 -9.01 -27.79 -20.99
C ASP A 155 -9.28 -27.03 -22.30
N LYS A 156 -10.09 -25.97 -22.24
CA LYS A 156 -10.43 -25.12 -23.39
C LYS A 156 -9.47 -23.94 -23.60
N SER A 157 -8.51 -23.74 -22.70
CA SER A 157 -7.62 -22.58 -22.76
C SER A 157 -6.60 -22.71 -23.89
N THR A 158 -6.30 -21.58 -24.55
CA THR A 158 -5.32 -21.52 -25.64
C THR A 158 -3.88 -21.51 -25.13
N ASP A 159 -3.67 -21.14 -23.86
CA ASP A 159 -2.37 -21.07 -23.21
C ASP A 159 -2.09 -22.39 -22.47
N ILE A 160 -1.29 -23.24 -23.11
CA ILE A 160 -0.93 -24.57 -22.64
C ILE A 160 -0.11 -24.51 -21.34
N GLU A 161 0.76 -23.49 -21.20
CA GLU A 161 1.63 -23.37 -20.04
C GLU A 161 0.81 -22.99 -18.80
N ALA A 162 -0.06 -21.99 -18.93
CA ALA A 162 -0.99 -21.61 -17.88
C ALA A 162 -1.92 -22.78 -17.51
N ALA A 163 -2.40 -23.54 -18.49
CA ALA A 163 -3.24 -24.71 -18.27
C ALA A 163 -2.55 -25.77 -17.41
N ASN A 164 -1.31 -26.13 -17.77
CA ASN A 164 -0.52 -27.14 -17.07
C ASN A 164 -0.20 -26.71 -15.63
N ILE A 165 0.15 -25.44 -15.43
CA ILE A 165 0.37 -24.86 -14.10
C ILE A 165 -0.88 -24.97 -13.23
N MET A 166 -2.05 -24.62 -13.75
CA MET A 166 -3.30 -24.65 -13.00
C MET A 166 -3.72 -26.09 -12.66
N ARG A 167 -3.52 -27.04 -13.58
CA ARG A 167 -3.70 -28.48 -13.27
C ARG A 167 -2.77 -28.91 -12.14
N LEU A 168 -1.50 -28.54 -12.22
CA LEU A 168 -0.51 -28.88 -11.20
C LEU A 168 -0.89 -28.30 -9.82
N ALA A 169 -1.30 -27.03 -9.80
CA ALA A 169 -1.72 -26.35 -8.58
C ALA A 169 -2.97 -26.99 -7.94
N SER A 170 -3.90 -27.47 -8.77
CA SER A 170 -5.16 -28.13 -8.35
C SER A 170 -4.99 -29.61 -8.00
N SER A 171 -3.90 -30.25 -8.43
CA SER A 171 -3.69 -31.69 -8.27
C SER A 171 -3.43 -32.15 -6.83
N GLY A 172 -3.15 -31.23 -5.91
CA GLY A 172 -2.77 -31.55 -4.52
C GLY A 172 -1.41 -32.24 -4.33
N LYS A 173 -0.75 -32.69 -5.41
CA LYS A 173 0.50 -33.48 -5.37
C LYS A 173 1.78 -32.68 -5.23
N VAL A 174 1.73 -31.38 -5.47
CA VAL A 174 2.87 -30.48 -5.37
C VAL A 174 2.68 -29.60 -4.15
N ASP A 175 3.70 -29.35 -3.34
CA ASP A 175 3.61 -28.43 -2.20
C ASP A 175 3.66 -26.95 -2.64
N LEU A 176 3.32 -26.00 -1.76
CA LEU A 176 3.18 -24.60 -2.16
C LEU A 176 4.55 -23.96 -2.44
N TYR A 177 5.58 -24.50 -1.80
CA TYR A 177 6.96 -24.09 -1.98
C TYR A 177 7.50 -24.49 -3.36
N THR A 178 7.26 -25.72 -3.81
CA THR A 178 7.65 -26.17 -5.15
C THR A 178 6.89 -25.40 -6.22
N LEU A 179 5.60 -25.16 -6.00
CA LEU A 179 4.80 -24.33 -6.90
C LEU A 179 5.36 -22.89 -6.99
N GLN A 180 5.81 -22.31 -5.88
CA GLN A 180 6.46 -21.00 -5.88
C GLN A 180 7.72 -20.99 -6.77
N LYS A 181 8.56 -22.02 -6.66
CA LYS A 181 9.82 -22.12 -7.44
C LYS A 181 9.54 -22.32 -8.92
N LEU A 182 8.58 -23.19 -9.25
CA LEU A 182 8.17 -23.45 -10.63
C LEU A 182 7.59 -22.18 -11.28
N LEU A 183 6.81 -21.40 -10.54
CA LEU A 183 6.26 -20.12 -11.03
C LEU A 183 7.23 -18.94 -10.91
N THR A 184 8.46 -19.17 -10.45
CA THR A 184 9.48 -18.12 -10.26
C THR A 184 9.02 -16.96 -9.36
N HIS A 185 8.08 -17.23 -8.45
CA HIS A 185 7.54 -16.21 -7.56
C HIS A 185 8.58 -15.79 -6.51
N LYS A 186 8.88 -14.48 -6.48
CA LYS A 186 9.84 -13.91 -5.53
C LYS A 186 9.41 -14.04 -4.07
N SER A 187 8.10 -14.08 -3.78
CA SER A 187 7.57 -14.15 -2.42
C SER A 187 6.52 -15.25 -2.28
N PRO A 188 6.54 -16.03 -1.17
CA PRO A 188 5.52 -17.02 -0.87
C PRO A 188 4.09 -16.45 -0.85
N VAL A 189 3.95 -15.17 -0.50
CA VAL A 189 2.65 -14.47 -0.45
C VAL A 189 1.95 -14.42 -1.81
N MET A 190 2.72 -14.38 -2.91
CA MET A 190 2.14 -14.46 -4.26
C MET A 190 1.53 -15.84 -4.53
N THR A 191 2.17 -16.88 -4.02
CA THR A 191 1.76 -18.29 -4.20
C THR A 191 0.66 -18.71 -3.24
N GLN A 192 0.49 -18.05 -2.09
CA GLN A 192 -0.65 -18.26 -1.18
C GLN A 192 -2.00 -18.10 -1.88
N ARG A 193 -2.05 -17.39 -3.02
CA ARG A 193 -3.24 -17.34 -3.88
C ARG A 193 -3.68 -18.71 -4.40
N TYR A 194 -2.84 -19.74 -4.40
CA TYR A 194 -3.19 -21.10 -4.81
C TYR A 194 -3.54 -22.02 -3.64
N ALA A 195 -3.49 -21.54 -2.39
CA ALA A 195 -3.75 -22.36 -1.21
C ALA A 195 -5.18 -22.94 -1.22
N HIS A 196 -6.14 -22.18 -1.73
CA HIS A 196 -7.55 -22.56 -1.82
C HIS A 196 -7.86 -23.65 -2.88
N LEU A 197 -6.88 -24.03 -3.70
CA LEU A 197 -7.01 -25.15 -4.65
C LEU A 197 -6.57 -26.49 -4.03
N ARG A 198 -6.28 -26.53 -2.72
CA ARG A 198 -5.58 -27.65 -2.07
C ARG A 198 -6.30 -28.21 -0.84
N ASP A 199 -7.62 -28.16 -0.81
CA ASP A 199 -8.43 -28.73 0.29
C ASP A 199 -8.06 -30.21 0.58
N GLU A 200 -7.78 -30.99 -0.46
CA GLU A 200 -7.31 -32.38 -0.30
C GLU A 200 -5.99 -32.50 0.46
N ALA A 201 -5.06 -31.55 0.33
CA ALA A 201 -3.75 -31.65 0.99
C ALA A 201 -3.89 -31.49 2.52
N LEU A 202 -4.78 -30.60 2.98
CA LEU A 202 -5.08 -30.41 4.40
C LEU A 202 -5.79 -31.63 4.98
N ARG A 203 -6.79 -32.16 4.26
CA ARG A 203 -7.48 -33.40 4.64
C ARG A 203 -6.51 -34.59 4.68
N ASN A 204 -5.69 -34.78 3.65
CA ASN A 204 -4.71 -35.86 3.59
C ASN A 204 -3.66 -35.75 4.70
N ALA A 205 -3.19 -34.54 5.02
CA ALA A 205 -2.27 -34.32 6.14
C ALA A 205 -2.92 -34.70 7.48
N SER A 206 -4.19 -34.34 7.69
CA SER A 206 -4.94 -34.74 8.89
C SER A 206 -5.12 -36.25 8.98
N THR A 207 -5.47 -36.91 7.88
CA THR A 207 -5.63 -38.37 7.83
C THR A 207 -4.30 -39.08 8.08
N LEU A 208 -3.20 -38.62 7.46
CA LEU A 208 -1.86 -39.16 7.66
C LEU A 208 -1.40 -38.99 9.11
N ALA A 209 -1.66 -37.82 9.73
CA ALA A 209 -1.35 -37.61 11.13
C ALA A 209 -2.12 -38.59 12.04
N GLY A 210 -3.40 -38.85 11.73
CA GLY A 210 -4.19 -39.88 12.41
C GLY A 210 -3.57 -41.27 12.30
N GLN A 211 -3.17 -41.69 11.10
CA GLN A 211 -2.52 -42.97 10.85
C GLN A 211 -1.18 -43.12 11.60
N ILE A 212 -0.36 -42.06 11.64
CA ILE A 212 0.92 -42.08 12.37
C ILE A 212 0.67 -42.23 13.88
N ILE A 213 -0.33 -41.52 14.42
CA ILE A 213 -0.68 -41.63 15.83
C ILE A 213 -1.19 -43.04 16.15
N GLU A 214 -2.06 -43.60 15.32
CA GLU A 214 -2.61 -44.95 15.48
C GLU A 214 -1.53 -46.03 15.42
N GLN A 215 -0.57 -45.88 14.51
CA GLN A 215 0.59 -46.76 14.39
C GLN A 215 1.51 -46.65 15.62
N ALA A 216 1.79 -45.43 16.09
CA ALA A 216 2.62 -45.22 17.29
C ALA A 216 1.95 -45.71 18.58
N VAL A 217 0.61 -45.72 18.66
CA VAL A 217 -0.15 -46.32 19.77
C VAL A 217 -0.08 -47.85 19.70
N SER A 218 -0.26 -48.41 18.50
CA SER A 218 -0.20 -49.86 18.27
C SER A 218 1.18 -50.45 18.57
N ASP A 219 2.25 -49.76 18.16
CA ASP A 219 3.64 -50.20 18.44
C ASP A 219 3.94 -50.21 19.95
N LYS A 220 3.41 -49.24 20.71
CA LYS A 220 3.55 -49.22 22.19
C LYS A 220 2.77 -50.34 22.88
N GLU A 221 1.58 -50.68 22.37
CA GLU A 221 0.80 -51.81 22.89
C GLU A 221 1.52 -53.14 22.64
N GLN A 222 2.13 -53.30 21.46
CA GLN A 222 2.92 -54.49 21.13
C GLN A 222 4.17 -54.62 22.00
N ASP A 223 4.95 -53.54 22.19
CA ASP A 223 6.13 -53.53 23.08
C ASP A 223 5.78 -53.82 24.56
N SER A 224 4.61 -53.40 25.02
CA SER A 224 4.14 -53.71 26.38
C SER A 224 3.71 -55.18 26.55
N THR A 225 3.31 -55.84 25.46
CA THR A 225 2.83 -57.23 25.48
C THR A 225 4.00 -58.21 25.38
N THR A 226 5.04 -57.89 24.62
CA THR A 226 6.29 -58.68 24.56
C THR A 226 7.14 -58.55 25.82
N ALA A 227 7.14 -57.39 26.49
CA ALA A 227 7.82 -57.21 27.78
C ALA A 227 7.18 -57.98 28.94
N ASN A 228 5.88 -58.28 28.88
CA ASN A 228 5.16 -59.08 29.90
C ASN A 228 5.15 -60.59 29.62
N ALA A 229 5.68 -61.04 28.47
CA ALA A 229 5.72 -62.44 28.06
C ALA A 229 7.13 -63.08 28.14
N SER A 230 8.12 -62.34 28.66
CA SER A 230 9.49 -62.82 28.96
C SER A 230 9.70 -62.89 30.47
#